data_AF-A0A1U7CUL9-F1
#
_entry.id   AF-A0A1U7CUL9-F1
#
_cell.length_a   1.000
_cell.length_b   1.000
_cell.length_c   1.000
_cell.angle_alpha   90.00
_cell.angle_beta   90.00
_cell.angle_gamma   90.00
#
_symmetry.space_group_name_H-M   'P 1'
#
loop_
_entity.id
_entity.type
_entity.pdbx_description
1 polymer ?
#
loop_
_entity_poly.entity_id
_entity_poly.type
_entity_poly.pdbx_seq_one_letter_code
_entity_poly.pdbx_strand_id
1 'polypeptide(L)'
;MSHRLLKHALMVLSLLLGSAEFARAEAQRDEKAMVEEFRALAKEEAASYTFRLEGSDRPLRLHPESVLSYVDPVVGGVCGDVFIGTAEGRPEVVAAIYRFYARDPHRGAAFDSLSLGKLTAERDGVVVWSPAKPGVELQPIPGAPAPADSAAGRLRQMRALAREFTSRQTNRAGVDSAMRVLSQPLYRYEGTKGDLIDGGLFVFVHGGAPEIFMLIEARRMGDGTPEWRFGANRPHGIDLRLYHRGDLIWRAPEIPWSQIIDPREPYWGFRVDMPGLP
;
A
#
# COMPACT_ATOMS: atom_id res chain seq x y z
N MET A 1 -35.00 8.21 -55.37
CA MET A 1 -34.69 8.07 -53.93
C MET A 1 -33.18 8.30 -53.74
N SER A 2 -32.70 9.53 -53.94
CA SER A 2 -32.56 10.63 -52.96
C SER A 2 -31.26 10.55 -52.15
N HIS A 3 -30.19 11.08 -52.76
CA HIS A 3 -28.92 11.50 -52.13
C HIS A 3 -29.10 12.35 -50.85
N ARG A 4 -30.28 12.95 -50.65
CA ARG A 4 -30.61 13.72 -49.45
C ARG A 4 -30.78 12.82 -48.22
N LEU A 5 -31.37 11.63 -48.34
CA LEU A 5 -31.56 10.73 -47.20
C LEU A 5 -30.23 10.19 -46.65
N LEU A 6 -29.25 9.91 -47.53
CA LEU A 6 -27.91 9.45 -47.14
C LEU A 6 -27.11 10.56 -46.44
N LYS A 7 -27.26 11.83 -46.84
CA LYS A 7 -26.60 12.98 -46.18
C LYS A 7 -27.16 13.27 -44.78
N HIS A 8 -28.47 13.10 -44.57
CA HIS A 8 -29.08 13.26 -43.25
C HIS A 8 -28.71 12.10 -42.31
N ALA A 9 -28.63 10.86 -42.83
CA ALA A 9 -28.16 9.70 -42.07
C ALA A 9 -26.68 9.84 -41.66
N LEU A 10 -25.80 10.35 -42.54
CA LEU A 10 -24.40 10.62 -42.19
C LEU A 10 -24.27 11.73 -41.13
N MET A 11 -25.05 12.81 -41.24
CA MET A 11 -24.97 13.94 -40.31
C MET A 11 -25.45 13.59 -38.90
N VAL A 12 -26.50 12.77 -38.78
CA VAL A 12 -26.98 12.24 -37.48
C VAL A 12 -25.97 11.27 -36.87
N LEU A 13 -25.30 10.43 -37.67
CA LEU A 13 -24.24 9.55 -37.20
C LEU A 13 -23.01 10.34 -36.71
N SER A 14 -22.64 11.42 -37.40
CA SER A 14 -21.55 12.33 -36.96
C SER A 14 -21.89 13.08 -35.67
N LEU A 15 -23.14 13.51 -35.48
CA LEU A 15 -23.62 14.14 -34.24
C LEU A 15 -23.64 13.17 -33.05
N LEU A 16 -24.04 11.91 -33.28
CA LEU A 16 -24.03 10.87 -32.25
C LEU A 16 -22.60 10.46 -31.85
N LEU A 17 -21.68 10.33 -32.81
CA LEU A 17 -20.25 10.09 -32.55
C LEU A 17 -19.62 11.25 -31.75
N GLY A 18 -19.90 12.50 -32.13
CA GLY A 18 -19.42 13.68 -31.40
C GLY A 18 -19.97 13.79 -29.97
N SER A 19 -21.22 13.39 -29.73
CA SER A 19 -21.81 13.39 -28.38
C SER A 19 -21.18 12.35 -27.44
N ALA A 20 -20.84 11.18 -27.95
CA ALA A 20 -20.20 10.12 -27.17
C ALA A 20 -18.73 10.45 -26.84
N GLU A 21 -18.00 11.05 -27.79
CA GLU A 21 -16.63 11.52 -27.53
C GLU A 21 -16.59 12.68 -26.54
N PHE A 22 -17.54 13.62 -26.62
CA PHE A 22 -17.66 14.73 -25.68
C PHE A 22 -17.99 14.24 -24.27
N ALA A 23 -19.00 13.37 -24.11
CA ALA A 23 -19.35 12.80 -22.81
C ALA A 23 -18.21 11.99 -22.19
N ARG A 24 -17.43 11.27 -23.02
CA ARG A 24 -16.24 10.54 -22.56
C ARG A 24 -15.12 11.49 -22.13
N ALA A 25 -14.89 12.58 -22.87
CA ALA A 25 -13.89 13.58 -22.53
C ALA A 25 -14.26 14.35 -21.25
N GLU A 26 -15.54 14.64 -21.03
CA GLU A 26 -16.07 15.26 -19.82
C GLU A 26 -15.91 14.34 -18.61
N ALA A 27 -16.35 13.08 -18.71
CA ALA A 27 -16.16 12.09 -17.65
C ALA A 27 -14.68 11.87 -17.30
N GLN A 28 -13.79 11.85 -18.30
CA GLN A 28 -12.35 11.74 -18.08
C GLN A 28 -11.76 12.99 -17.41
N ARG A 29 -12.29 14.18 -17.73
CA ARG A 29 -11.87 15.44 -17.09
C ARG A 29 -12.30 15.48 -15.63
N ASP A 30 -13.51 15.01 -15.34
CA ASP A 30 -14.06 14.95 -13.99
C ASP A 30 -13.29 13.93 -13.13
N GLU A 31 -12.97 12.76 -13.67
CA GLU A 31 -12.13 11.76 -12.98
C GLU A 31 -10.73 12.33 -12.66
N LYS A 32 -10.11 13.02 -13.63
CA LYS A 32 -8.80 13.64 -13.43
C LYS A 32 -8.85 14.71 -12.34
N ALA A 33 -9.83 15.60 -12.38
CA ALA A 33 -10.00 16.65 -11.37
C ALA A 33 -10.24 16.06 -9.97
N MET A 34 -11.08 15.03 -9.89
CA MET A 34 -11.34 14.28 -8.66
C MET A 34 -10.06 13.68 -8.07
N VAL A 35 -9.22 13.04 -8.90
CA VAL A 35 -7.94 12.46 -8.48
C VAL A 35 -6.96 13.54 -8.02
N GLU A 36 -6.90 14.68 -8.71
CA GLU A 36 -6.03 15.81 -8.31
C GLU A 36 -6.47 16.43 -6.98
N GLU A 37 -7.78 16.64 -6.77
CA GLU A 37 -8.35 17.09 -5.49
C GLU A 37 -8.01 16.10 -4.37
N PHE A 38 -8.22 14.80 -4.62
CA PHE A 38 -7.93 13.76 -3.65
C PHE A 38 -6.45 13.74 -3.25
N ARG A 39 -5.52 13.89 -4.20
CA ARG A 39 -4.08 13.88 -3.91
C ARG A 39 -3.67 15.02 -3.00
N ALA A 40 -4.20 16.23 -3.22
CA ALA A 40 -3.92 17.37 -2.36
C ALA A 40 -4.39 17.09 -0.92
N LEU A 41 -5.61 16.57 -0.78
CA LEU A 41 -6.17 16.17 0.50
C LEU A 41 -5.35 15.05 1.17
N ALA A 42 -4.95 14.03 0.41
CA ALA A 42 -4.21 12.90 0.96
C ALA A 42 -2.86 13.34 1.52
N LYS A 43 -2.18 14.29 0.86
CA LYS A 43 -0.93 14.89 1.36
C LYS A 43 -1.14 15.67 2.65
N GLU A 44 -2.18 16.50 2.71
CA GLU A 44 -2.53 17.27 3.90
C GLU A 44 -2.86 16.36 5.08
N GLU A 45 -3.70 15.36 4.85
CA GLU A 45 -4.11 14.40 5.88
C GLU A 45 -2.90 13.59 6.38
N ALA A 46 -2.06 13.05 5.48
CA ALA A 46 -0.86 12.32 5.89
C ALA A 46 0.09 13.19 6.73
N ALA A 47 0.26 14.46 6.36
CA ALA A 47 1.11 15.41 7.07
C ALA A 47 0.59 15.81 8.46
N SER A 48 -0.69 15.53 8.77
CA SER A 48 -1.26 15.80 10.10
C SER A 48 -0.81 14.83 11.20
N TYR A 49 -0.15 13.73 10.82
CA TYR A 49 0.32 12.71 11.75
C TYR A 49 1.82 12.79 12.02
N THR A 50 2.19 12.63 13.28
CA THR A 50 3.58 12.44 13.71
C THR A 50 3.74 11.02 14.24
N PHE A 51 4.65 10.25 13.64
CA PHE A 51 4.95 8.88 14.06
C PHE A 51 6.27 8.80 14.84
N ARG A 52 6.36 7.92 15.84
CA ARG A 52 7.57 7.74 16.66
C ARG A 52 7.78 6.26 16.97
N LEU A 53 9.03 5.81 16.98
CA LEU A 53 9.37 4.49 17.53
C LEU A 53 9.41 4.56 19.06
N GLU A 54 9.03 3.48 19.73
CA GLU A 54 9.18 3.35 21.18
C GLU A 54 10.67 3.53 21.56
N GLY A 55 10.94 4.41 22.53
CA GLY A 55 12.31 4.73 22.96
C GLY A 55 13.07 5.72 22.06
N SER A 56 12.45 6.29 21.02
CA SER A 56 13.05 7.35 20.19
C SER A 56 12.37 8.70 20.42
N ASP A 57 13.15 9.71 20.79
CA ASP A 57 12.69 11.11 20.86
C ASP A 57 12.54 11.77 19.48
N ARG A 58 13.07 11.14 18.43
CA ARG A 58 12.99 11.63 17.05
C ARG A 58 11.77 11.04 16.34
N PRO A 59 10.95 11.88 15.69
CA PRO A 59 9.86 11.38 14.86
C PRO A 59 10.41 10.67 13.62
N LEU A 60 9.62 9.75 13.08
CA LEU A 60 9.86 9.19 11.76
C LEU A 60 9.82 10.30 10.72
N ARG A 61 10.68 10.21 9.71
CA ARG A 61 10.61 11.09 8.54
C ARG A 61 9.49 10.60 7.63
N LEU A 62 8.35 11.29 7.67
CA LEU A 62 7.27 11.09 6.71
C LEU A 62 7.68 11.66 5.34
N HIS A 63 7.56 10.84 4.30
CA HIS A 63 7.81 11.27 2.93
C HIS A 63 6.59 12.04 2.39
N PRO A 64 6.76 13.25 1.84
CA PRO A 64 5.63 14.10 1.42
C PRO A 64 4.95 13.64 0.12
N GLU A 65 5.64 12.81 -0.67
CA GLU A 65 5.10 12.23 -1.89
C GLU A 65 4.67 10.80 -1.63
N SER A 66 3.53 10.42 -2.20
CA SER A 66 3.04 9.05 -2.13
C SER A 66 3.93 8.12 -2.95
N VAL A 67 4.19 6.93 -2.41
CA VAL A 67 4.95 5.86 -3.09
C VAL A 67 4.06 5.01 -4.00
N LEU A 68 2.74 5.09 -3.82
CA LEU A 68 1.74 4.45 -4.65
C LEU A 68 0.46 5.29 -4.65
N SER A 69 -0.06 5.58 -5.84
CA SER A 69 -1.42 6.09 -6.05
C SER A 69 -2.23 5.04 -6.81
N TYR A 70 -3.48 4.86 -6.44
CA TYR A 70 -4.39 3.94 -7.12
C TYR A 70 -5.80 4.48 -7.22
N VAL A 71 -6.49 4.03 -8.27
CA VAL A 71 -7.93 4.20 -8.45
C VAL A 71 -8.51 2.80 -8.62
N ASP A 72 -9.45 2.43 -7.75
CA ASP A 72 -10.16 1.16 -7.85
C ASP A 72 -11.63 1.42 -8.23
N PRO A 73 -12.01 1.23 -9.49
CA PRO A 73 -13.39 1.41 -9.94
C PRO A 73 -14.30 0.25 -9.51
N VAL A 74 -13.75 -0.91 -9.14
CA VAL A 74 -14.49 -2.14 -8.80
C VAL A 74 -15.06 -2.05 -7.38
N VAL A 75 -14.32 -1.45 -6.45
CA VAL A 75 -14.69 -1.34 -5.03
C VAL A 75 -15.32 0.02 -4.70
N GLY A 76 -16.22 0.50 -5.57
CA GLY A 76 -17.02 1.71 -5.30
C GLY A 76 -16.35 3.03 -5.66
N GLY A 77 -15.42 3.02 -6.62
CA GLY A 77 -14.71 4.22 -7.07
C GLY A 77 -13.88 4.78 -5.92
N VAL A 78 -12.79 4.10 -5.59
CA VAL A 78 -11.86 4.51 -4.53
C VAL A 78 -10.68 5.21 -5.16
N CYS A 79 -10.26 6.34 -4.59
CA CYS A 79 -8.91 6.87 -4.77
C CYS A 79 -8.12 6.63 -3.50
N GLY A 80 -6.87 6.21 -3.65
CA GLY A 80 -5.97 6.00 -2.52
C GLY A 80 -4.54 6.38 -2.82
N ASP A 81 -3.86 6.92 -1.82
CA ASP A 81 -2.45 7.31 -1.85
C ASP A 81 -1.75 6.70 -0.63
N VAL A 82 -0.57 6.12 -0.86
CA VAL A 82 0.22 5.42 0.15
C VAL A 82 1.47 6.24 0.45
N PHE A 83 1.65 6.60 1.71
CA PHE A 83 2.81 7.33 2.23
C PHE A 83 3.66 6.43 3.13
N ILE A 84 4.92 6.78 3.30
CA ILE A 84 5.86 6.03 4.14
C ILE A 84 6.51 6.94 5.18
N GLY A 85 6.61 6.45 6.41
CA GLY A 85 7.43 7.05 7.47
C GLY A 85 8.68 6.22 7.69
N THR A 86 9.84 6.86 7.77
CA THR A 86 11.13 6.17 7.85
C THR A 86 11.93 6.55 9.11
N ALA A 87 12.63 5.56 9.67
CA ALA A 87 13.69 5.77 10.66
C ALA A 87 15.03 5.39 10.02
N GLU A 88 15.98 6.33 9.98
CA GLU A 88 17.30 6.10 9.38
C GLU A 88 17.26 5.54 7.94
N GLY A 89 16.19 5.89 7.20
CA GLY A 89 15.94 5.42 5.84
C GLY A 89 15.14 4.12 5.74
N ARG A 90 15.00 3.31 6.81
CA ARG A 90 14.15 2.11 6.79
C ARG A 90 12.67 2.50 6.92
N PRO A 91 11.75 1.97 6.10
CA PRO A 91 10.31 2.18 6.28
C PRO A 91 9.82 1.47 7.54
N GLU A 92 9.22 2.25 8.44
CA GLU A 92 8.69 1.79 9.74
C GLU A 92 7.17 1.84 9.78
N VAL A 93 6.55 2.67 8.95
CA VAL A 93 5.09 2.79 8.82
C VAL A 93 4.70 3.03 7.37
N VAL A 94 3.57 2.46 6.99
CA VAL A 94 2.80 2.87 5.82
C VAL A 94 1.52 3.55 6.29
N ALA A 95 1.20 4.69 5.68
CA ALA A 95 -0.06 5.39 5.86
C ALA A 95 -0.79 5.44 4.52
N ALA A 96 -1.86 4.66 4.38
CA ALA A 96 -2.74 4.69 3.23
C ALA A 96 -3.91 5.63 3.51
N ILE A 97 -4.01 6.72 2.76
CA ILE A 97 -5.17 7.62 2.79
C ILE A 97 -6.05 7.26 1.61
N TYR A 98 -7.36 7.21 1.81
CA TYR A 98 -8.30 6.85 0.74
C TYR A 98 -9.65 7.55 0.88
N ARG A 99 -10.36 7.63 -0.23
CA ARG A 99 -11.72 8.16 -0.30
C ARG A 99 -12.60 7.22 -1.12
N PHE A 100 -13.71 6.81 -0.52
CA PHE A 100 -14.79 6.14 -1.22
C PHE A 100 -15.72 7.19 -1.82
N TYR A 101 -16.07 7.06 -3.09
CA TYR A 101 -16.97 8.00 -3.77
C TYR A 101 -18.38 7.44 -3.99
N ALA A 102 -18.59 6.13 -3.91
CA ALA A 102 -19.90 5.49 -4.10
C ALA A 102 -20.37 4.66 -2.90
N ARG A 103 -21.69 4.42 -2.84
CA ARG A 103 -22.46 3.63 -1.84
C ARG A 103 -22.45 4.18 -0.40
N ASP A 104 -21.30 4.59 0.11
CA ASP A 104 -21.10 5.21 1.42
C ASP A 104 -19.90 6.16 1.31
N PRO A 105 -20.08 7.39 0.80
CA PRO A 105 -18.98 8.30 0.57
C PRO A 105 -18.35 8.74 1.90
N HIS A 106 -17.08 8.39 2.09
CA HIS A 106 -16.33 8.76 3.30
C HIS A 106 -14.84 8.84 3.00
N ARG A 107 -14.11 9.49 3.91
CA ARG A 107 -12.64 9.53 3.90
C ARG A 107 -12.13 8.59 4.98
N GLY A 108 -11.11 7.81 4.63
CA GLY A 108 -10.48 6.91 5.57
C GLY A 108 -8.97 6.98 5.49
N ALA A 109 -8.37 6.50 6.55
CA ALA A 109 -6.95 6.22 6.63
C ALA A 109 -6.75 4.81 7.16
N ALA A 110 -5.62 4.23 6.79
CA ALA A 110 -5.17 2.94 7.27
C ALA A 110 -3.68 3.02 7.55
N PHE A 111 -3.28 2.68 8.78
CA PHE A 111 -1.89 2.64 9.20
C PHE A 111 -1.44 1.20 9.37
N ASP A 112 -0.29 0.91 8.78
CA ASP A 112 0.40 -0.37 8.84
C ASP A 112 1.76 -0.19 9.47
N SER A 113 2.00 -0.83 10.61
CA SER A 113 3.34 -0.86 11.19
C SER A 113 4.22 -1.80 10.35
N LEU A 114 5.35 -1.30 9.88
CA LEU A 114 6.44 -2.10 9.28
C LEU A 114 7.62 -2.24 10.25
N SER A 115 7.41 -1.78 11.48
CA SER A 115 8.46 -1.75 12.49
C SER A 115 8.69 -3.11 13.12
N LEU A 116 9.96 -3.36 13.45
CA LEU A 116 10.40 -4.49 14.27
C LEU A 116 10.17 -4.24 15.77
N GLY A 117 9.85 -2.99 16.13
CA GLY A 117 9.49 -2.58 17.48
C GLY A 117 8.08 -2.00 17.52
N LYS A 118 7.72 -1.45 18.69
CA LYS A 118 6.49 -0.67 18.83
C LYS A 118 6.69 0.75 18.33
N LEU A 119 5.59 1.40 18.00
CA LEU A 119 5.54 2.79 17.58
C LEU A 119 4.30 3.47 18.14
N THR A 120 4.21 4.78 17.96
CA THR A 120 2.99 5.57 18.15
C THR A 120 2.74 6.47 16.95
N ALA A 121 1.48 6.87 16.77
CA ALA A 121 1.12 8.04 15.98
C ALA A 121 0.35 9.04 16.83
N GLU A 122 0.68 10.31 16.61
CA GLU A 122 0.04 11.46 17.21
C GLU A 122 -0.62 12.31 16.13
N ARG A 123 -1.80 12.87 16.43
CA ARG A 123 -2.46 13.92 15.65
C ARG A 123 -2.80 15.05 16.61
N ASP A 124 -2.40 16.28 16.28
CA ASP A 124 -2.62 17.46 17.12
C ASP A 124 -2.16 17.29 18.58
N GLY A 125 -1.09 16.53 18.80
CA GLY A 125 -0.51 16.25 20.12
C GLY A 125 -1.22 15.15 20.92
N VAL A 126 -2.23 14.48 20.36
CA VAL A 126 -2.94 13.37 20.98
C VAL A 126 -2.49 12.06 20.33
N VAL A 127 -2.17 11.05 21.15
CA VAL A 127 -1.82 9.71 20.66
C VAL A 127 -3.08 9.02 20.16
N VAL A 128 -3.15 8.77 18.85
CA VAL A 128 -4.30 8.15 18.18
C VAL A 128 -4.06 6.68 17.82
N TRP A 129 -2.79 6.26 17.75
CA TRP A 129 -2.39 4.89 17.41
C TRP A 129 -1.20 4.45 18.25
N SER A 130 -1.28 3.26 18.85
CA SER A 130 -0.22 2.71 19.71
C SER A 130 -0.28 1.18 19.70
N PRO A 131 0.20 0.55 18.61
CA PRO A 131 0.15 -0.89 18.47
C PRO A 131 0.91 -1.59 19.61
N ALA A 132 0.28 -2.61 20.20
CA ALA A 132 0.81 -3.32 21.36
C ALA A 132 1.97 -4.27 21.02
N LYS A 133 2.17 -4.57 19.72
CA LYS A 133 3.18 -5.50 19.19
C LYS A 133 3.83 -4.91 17.93
N PRO A 134 5.02 -5.41 17.55
CA PRO A 134 5.63 -5.07 16.26
C PRO A 134 4.72 -5.35 15.07
N GLY A 135 4.97 -4.63 13.98
CA GLY A 135 4.18 -4.76 12.76
C GLY A 135 4.60 -5.92 11.87
N VAL A 136 5.88 -6.25 11.88
CA VAL A 136 6.43 -7.38 11.10
C VAL A 136 7.46 -8.14 11.90
N GLU A 137 7.58 -9.43 11.59
CA GLU A 137 8.69 -10.28 11.98
C GLU A 137 9.50 -10.63 10.73
N LEU A 138 10.83 -10.54 10.83
CA LEU A 138 11.71 -10.88 9.72
C LEU A 138 12.12 -12.34 9.79
N GLN A 139 11.85 -13.08 8.72
CA GLN A 139 12.14 -14.51 8.59
C GLN A 139 13.11 -14.76 7.43
N PRO A 140 13.99 -15.77 7.53
CA PRO A 140 14.83 -16.20 6.40
C PRO A 140 14.02 -16.43 5.13
N ILE A 141 14.55 -16.05 3.96
CA ILE A 141 13.98 -16.48 2.69
C ILE A 141 14.57 -17.85 2.31
N PRO A 142 13.79 -18.95 2.29
CA PRO A 142 14.35 -20.29 2.08
C PRO A 142 15.04 -20.42 0.73
N GLY A 143 16.31 -20.83 0.74
CA GLY A 143 17.09 -21.03 -0.48
C GLY A 143 17.44 -19.75 -1.23
N ALA A 144 17.39 -18.58 -0.57
CA ALA A 144 17.92 -17.34 -1.13
C ALA A 144 19.46 -17.42 -1.25
N PRO A 145 20.06 -16.80 -2.29
CA PRO A 145 21.52 -16.71 -2.41
C PRO A 145 22.09 -15.77 -1.34
N ALA A 146 23.40 -15.77 -1.12
CA ALA A 146 24.03 -14.71 -0.32
C ALA A 146 23.74 -13.32 -0.93
N PRO A 147 23.49 -12.28 -0.11
CA PRO A 147 23.38 -10.91 -0.60
C PRO A 147 24.64 -10.49 -1.37
N ALA A 148 24.45 -9.89 -2.54
CA ALA A 148 25.53 -9.45 -3.38
C ALA A 148 26.32 -8.28 -2.74
N ASP A 149 27.60 -8.18 -3.10
CA ASP A 149 28.49 -7.15 -2.53
C ASP A 149 28.10 -5.73 -2.95
N SER A 150 27.58 -5.57 -4.18
CA SER A 150 27.16 -4.27 -4.71
C SER A 150 25.67 -3.98 -4.49
N ALA A 151 25.34 -2.71 -4.21
CA ALA A 151 23.98 -2.19 -4.15
C ALA A 151 23.14 -2.56 -5.40
N ALA A 152 23.69 -2.38 -6.59
CA ALA A 152 23.01 -2.75 -7.84
C ALA A 152 22.77 -4.27 -7.95
N GLY A 153 23.71 -5.09 -7.47
CA GLY A 153 23.55 -6.55 -7.39
C GLY A 153 22.42 -6.96 -6.45
N ARG A 154 22.39 -6.37 -5.25
CA ARG A 154 21.33 -6.60 -4.25
C ARG A 154 19.97 -6.21 -4.75
N LEU A 155 19.83 -5.08 -5.45
CA LEU A 155 18.56 -4.71 -6.06
C LEU A 155 18.09 -5.73 -7.12
N ARG A 156 19.00 -6.27 -7.94
CA ARG A 156 18.64 -7.36 -8.87
C ARG A 156 18.18 -8.61 -8.14
N GLN A 157 18.85 -8.97 -7.05
CA GLN A 157 18.46 -10.10 -6.19
C GLN A 157 17.10 -9.87 -5.53
N MET A 158 16.85 -8.71 -4.89
CA MET A 158 15.56 -8.38 -4.29
C MET A 158 14.42 -8.52 -5.29
N ARG A 159 14.57 -7.98 -6.50
CA ARG A 159 13.56 -8.12 -7.55
C ARG A 159 13.37 -9.57 -8.00
N ALA A 160 14.44 -10.37 -8.02
CA ALA A 160 14.35 -11.80 -8.35
C ALA A 160 13.61 -12.55 -7.24
N LEU A 161 14.02 -12.39 -5.99
CA LEU A 161 13.39 -12.97 -4.80
C LEU A 161 11.91 -12.60 -4.75
N ALA A 162 11.54 -11.32 -4.91
CA ALA A 162 10.15 -10.88 -4.89
C ALA A 162 9.26 -11.61 -5.91
N ARG A 163 9.80 -12.03 -7.07
CA ARG A 163 9.06 -12.80 -8.09
C ARG A 163 8.88 -14.27 -7.73
N GLU A 164 9.64 -14.79 -6.78
CA GLU A 164 9.50 -16.16 -6.28
C GLU A 164 8.34 -16.28 -5.27
N PHE A 165 7.87 -15.13 -4.78
CA PHE A 165 6.65 -15.06 -3.98
C PHE A 165 5.41 -14.99 -4.86
N THR A 166 4.38 -15.71 -4.46
CA THR A 166 3.02 -15.61 -5.01
C THR A 166 2.03 -15.39 -3.90
N SER A 167 0.87 -14.81 -4.18
CA SER A 167 -0.10 -14.52 -3.13
C SER A 167 -1.53 -14.72 -3.59
N ARG A 168 -2.38 -15.00 -2.61
CA ARG A 168 -3.82 -15.18 -2.78
C ARG A 168 -4.57 -14.43 -1.69
N GLN A 169 -5.79 -14.05 -2.01
CA GLN A 169 -6.75 -13.50 -1.06
C GLN A 169 -8.08 -14.24 -1.17
N THR A 170 -8.81 -14.31 -0.06
CA THR A 170 -10.23 -14.69 -0.07
C THR A 170 -11.03 -13.52 0.45
N ASN A 171 -11.89 -12.96 -0.40
CA ASN A 171 -12.76 -11.86 0.02
C ASN A 171 -13.90 -12.38 0.92
N ARG A 172 -14.66 -11.46 1.53
CA ARG A 172 -15.77 -11.82 2.45
C ARG A 172 -16.91 -12.62 1.81
N ALA A 173 -16.99 -12.66 0.47
CA ALA A 173 -17.94 -13.50 -0.26
C ALA A 173 -17.39 -14.92 -0.52
N GLY A 174 -16.20 -15.24 -0.01
CA GLY A 174 -15.54 -16.54 -0.22
C GLY A 174 -14.86 -16.69 -1.57
N VAL A 175 -14.74 -15.62 -2.36
CA VAL A 175 -14.08 -15.68 -3.67
C VAL A 175 -12.58 -15.59 -3.48
N ASP A 176 -11.88 -16.60 -4.01
CA ASP A 176 -10.44 -16.74 -3.96
C ASP A 176 -9.78 -16.20 -5.23
N SER A 177 -8.83 -15.27 -5.08
CA SER A 177 -8.17 -14.58 -6.19
C SER A 177 -6.66 -14.53 -5.97
N ALA A 178 -5.90 -14.68 -7.06
CA ALA A 178 -4.45 -14.43 -7.04
C ALA A 178 -4.18 -12.93 -7.13
N MET A 179 -3.12 -12.47 -6.45
CA MET A 179 -2.69 -11.07 -6.49
C MET A 179 -1.34 -10.97 -7.19
N ARG A 180 -1.06 -9.82 -7.80
CA ARG A 180 0.17 -9.61 -8.57
C ARG A 180 1.16 -8.78 -7.76
N VAL A 181 2.41 -9.21 -7.69
CA VAL A 181 3.50 -8.39 -7.14
C VAL A 181 3.88 -7.27 -8.11
N LEU A 182 4.16 -6.07 -7.60
CA LEU A 182 4.86 -5.05 -8.39
C LEU A 182 6.35 -5.41 -8.46
N SER A 183 6.87 -5.50 -9.68
CA SER A 183 8.25 -5.95 -9.94
C SER A 183 9.34 -4.98 -9.48
N GLN A 184 8.94 -3.74 -9.17
CA GLN A 184 9.77 -2.70 -8.58
C GLN A 184 9.37 -2.52 -7.12
N PRO A 185 10.34 -2.35 -6.20
CA PRO A 185 10.00 -1.93 -4.86
C PRO A 185 9.33 -0.55 -4.93
N LEU A 186 8.27 -0.34 -4.15
CA LEU A 186 7.68 0.97 -3.91
C LEU A 186 8.71 1.93 -3.28
N TYR A 187 9.59 1.37 -2.46
CA TYR A 187 10.64 2.11 -1.78
C TYR A 187 11.87 1.24 -1.58
N ARG A 188 13.05 1.76 -1.90
CA ARG A 188 14.34 1.10 -1.66
C ARG A 188 15.14 1.93 -0.67
N TYR A 189 15.84 1.26 0.22
CA TYR A 189 16.63 1.88 1.27
C TYR A 189 17.91 1.09 1.53
N GLU A 190 18.94 1.78 2.00
CA GLU A 190 20.22 1.16 2.36
C GLU A 190 20.46 1.35 3.86
N GLY A 191 21.04 0.33 4.50
CA GLY A 191 21.35 0.40 5.91
C GLY A 191 22.46 1.39 6.17
N THR A 192 22.23 2.32 7.10
CA THR A 192 23.25 3.29 7.53
C THR A 192 23.84 2.93 8.89
N LYS A 193 23.17 2.07 9.65
CA LYS A 193 23.57 1.57 10.98
C LYS A 193 22.99 0.18 11.24
N GLY A 194 23.55 -0.48 12.26
CA GLY A 194 23.07 -1.77 12.75
C GLY A 194 23.39 -2.93 11.81
N ASP A 195 22.49 -3.89 11.75
CA ASP A 195 22.59 -5.11 10.96
C ASP A 195 22.02 -4.98 9.55
N LEU A 196 21.19 -3.97 9.26
CA LEU A 196 20.64 -3.75 7.94
C LEU A 196 21.74 -3.38 6.93
N ILE A 197 21.71 -4.01 5.74
CA ILE A 197 22.61 -3.74 4.63
C ILE A 197 21.87 -2.98 3.52
N ASP A 198 20.74 -3.53 3.06
CA ASP A 198 19.93 -3.00 1.94
C ASP A 198 18.53 -3.59 2.05
N GLY A 199 17.53 -2.90 1.51
CA GLY A 199 16.16 -3.37 1.60
C GLY A 199 15.23 -2.72 0.57
N GLY A 200 14.10 -3.39 0.38
CA GLY A 200 13.03 -2.93 -0.51
C GLY A 200 11.67 -3.27 0.06
N LEU A 201 10.77 -2.29 0.02
CA LEU A 201 9.34 -2.47 0.26
C LEU A 201 8.67 -2.82 -1.07
N PHE A 202 8.17 -4.04 -1.18
CA PHE A 202 7.36 -4.53 -2.28
C PHE A 202 5.89 -4.59 -1.88
N VAL A 203 5.03 -4.67 -2.89
CA VAL A 203 3.58 -4.75 -2.67
C VAL A 203 2.95 -5.75 -3.63
N PHE A 204 1.99 -6.51 -3.11
CA PHE A 204 1.03 -7.27 -3.91
C PHE A 204 -0.25 -6.47 -4.05
N VAL A 205 -0.79 -6.45 -5.28
CA VAL A 205 -1.97 -5.65 -5.60
C VAL A 205 -3.07 -6.50 -6.22
N HIS A 206 -4.30 -6.08 -5.99
CA HIS A 206 -5.50 -6.49 -6.71
C HIS A 206 -6.27 -5.24 -7.15
N GLY A 207 -6.67 -5.16 -8.43
CA GLY A 207 -7.31 -3.94 -8.96
C GLY A 207 -6.43 -2.67 -8.98
N GLY A 208 -5.19 -2.73 -8.49
CA GLY A 208 -4.29 -1.59 -8.30
C GLY A 208 -4.13 -1.18 -6.84
N ALA A 209 -5.06 -1.57 -5.97
CA ALA A 209 -4.99 -1.36 -4.53
C ALA A 209 -3.94 -2.30 -3.88
N PRO A 210 -3.23 -1.83 -2.84
CA PRO A 210 -2.31 -2.66 -2.08
C PRO A 210 -3.05 -3.67 -1.20
N GLU A 211 -2.60 -4.92 -1.20
CA GLU A 211 -3.22 -6.02 -0.45
C GLU A 211 -2.23 -6.72 0.50
N ILE A 212 -0.93 -6.73 0.18
CA ILE A 212 0.15 -7.20 1.09
C ILE A 212 1.36 -6.30 0.89
N PHE A 213 1.88 -5.74 1.98
CA PHE A 213 3.20 -5.10 2.00
C PHE A 213 4.24 -6.13 2.40
N MET A 214 5.35 -6.19 1.66
CA MET A 214 6.44 -7.14 1.90
C MET A 214 7.78 -6.44 1.90
N LEU A 215 8.50 -6.51 3.02
CA LEU A 215 9.90 -6.14 3.10
C LEU A 215 10.75 -7.31 2.63
N ILE A 216 11.77 -7.03 1.82
CA ILE A 216 12.90 -7.92 1.58
C ILE A 216 14.16 -7.15 1.99
N GLU A 217 14.89 -7.69 2.95
CA GLU A 217 16.06 -7.03 3.55
C GLU A 217 17.27 -7.95 3.57
N ALA A 218 18.42 -7.44 3.15
CA ALA A 218 19.71 -8.04 3.42
C ALA A 218 20.16 -7.55 4.79
N ARG A 219 20.43 -8.48 5.72
CA ARG A 219 20.86 -8.16 7.09
C ARG A 219 22.06 -9.01 7.49
N ARG A 220 22.91 -8.47 8.36
CA ARG A 220 23.99 -9.21 9.01
C ARG A 220 23.42 -9.96 10.21
N MET A 221 23.61 -11.27 10.24
CA MET A 221 23.23 -12.09 11.37
C MET A 221 24.21 -11.90 12.54
N GLY A 222 23.92 -12.47 13.70
CA GLY A 222 24.73 -12.29 14.91
C GLY A 222 26.19 -12.77 14.77
N ASP A 223 26.44 -13.70 13.84
CA ASP A 223 27.76 -14.20 13.45
C ASP A 223 28.44 -13.34 12.34
N GLY A 224 27.77 -12.27 11.89
CA GLY A 224 28.20 -11.37 10.82
C GLY A 224 27.79 -11.81 9.41
N THR A 225 27.22 -13.01 9.24
CA THR A 225 26.86 -13.57 7.94
C THR A 225 25.73 -12.76 7.30
N PRO A 226 25.87 -12.25 6.06
CA PRO A 226 24.79 -11.55 5.39
C PRO A 226 23.72 -12.54 4.88
N GLU A 227 22.46 -12.27 5.18
CA GLU A 227 21.32 -13.11 4.83
C GLU A 227 20.14 -12.27 4.31
N TRP A 228 19.38 -12.81 3.34
CA TRP A 228 18.11 -12.23 2.93
C TRP A 228 16.98 -12.69 3.85
N ARG A 229 16.24 -11.72 4.39
CA ARG A 229 15.04 -11.96 5.19
C ARG A 229 13.85 -11.23 4.59
N PHE A 230 12.65 -11.74 4.84
CA PHE A 230 11.41 -11.09 4.45
C PHE A 230 10.52 -10.85 5.67
N GLY A 231 9.65 -9.84 5.58
CA GLY A 231 8.55 -9.64 6.52
C GLY A 231 7.32 -9.17 5.75
N ALA A 232 6.13 -9.57 6.18
CA ALA A 232 4.89 -9.24 5.49
C ALA A 232 3.85 -8.66 6.46
N ASN A 233 3.05 -7.71 5.98
CA ASN A 233 1.94 -7.11 6.71
C ASN A 233 0.68 -6.99 5.82
N ARG A 234 -0.49 -6.90 6.47
CA ARG A 234 -1.83 -6.74 5.90
C ARG A 234 -2.29 -5.27 5.97
N PRO A 235 -2.83 -4.68 4.89
CA PRO A 235 -3.43 -3.33 4.90
C PRO A 235 -4.97 -3.31 4.98
N HIS A 236 -5.62 -4.47 5.17
CA HIS A 236 -7.07 -4.62 5.27
C HIS A 236 -7.42 -5.99 5.87
N GLY A 237 -8.70 -6.20 6.18
CA GLY A 237 -9.18 -7.25 7.08
C GLY A 237 -9.57 -8.63 6.52
N ILE A 238 -9.26 -8.99 5.27
CA ILE A 238 -9.66 -10.29 4.68
C ILE A 238 -8.58 -11.39 4.82
N ASP A 239 -8.86 -12.64 4.41
CA ASP A 239 -7.84 -13.70 4.42
C ASP A 239 -6.79 -13.45 3.32
N LEU A 240 -5.53 -13.40 3.73
CA LEU A 240 -4.37 -13.14 2.89
C LEU A 240 -3.34 -14.26 3.08
N ARG A 241 -2.82 -14.77 1.97
CA ARG A 241 -1.83 -15.86 1.95
C ARG A 241 -0.67 -15.51 1.03
N LEU A 242 0.54 -15.75 1.53
CA LEU A 242 1.79 -15.52 0.82
C LEU A 242 2.58 -16.83 0.76
N TYR A 243 2.99 -17.20 -0.44
CA TYR A 243 3.70 -18.42 -0.75
C TYR A 243 5.08 -18.09 -1.32
N HIS A 244 6.09 -18.89 -1.01
CA HIS A 244 7.40 -18.81 -1.63
C HIS A 244 7.70 -20.15 -2.32
N ARG A 245 7.91 -20.12 -3.65
CA ARG A 245 8.11 -21.33 -4.47
C ARG A 245 7.04 -22.43 -4.27
N GLY A 246 5.81 -22.02 -3.93
CA GLY A 246 4.66 -22.91 -3.72
C GLY A 246 4.35 -23.25 -2.26
N ASP A 247 5.29 -23.02 -1.34
CA ASP A 247 5.09 -23.29 0.08
C ASP A 247 4.42 -22.09 0.78
N LEU A 248 3.40 -22.35 1.59
CA LEU A 248 2.76 -21.31 2.41
C LEU A 248 3.70 -20.91 3.54
N ILE A 249 4.19 -19.67 3.51
CA ILE A 249 5.18 -19.15 4.46
C ILE A 249 4.63 -18.05 5.35
N TRP A 250 3.54 -17.40 4.96
CA TRP A 250 2.87 -16.38 5.76
C TRP A 250 1.37 -16.34 5.46
N ARG A 251 0.57 -16.08 6.50
CA ARG A 251 -0.88 -15.93 6.40
C ARG A 251 -1.37 -14.90 7.41
N ALA A 252 -2.26 -14.02 6.97
CA ALA A 252 -3.10 -13.22 7.83
C ALA A 252 -4.56 -13.66 7.64
N PRO A 253 -5.21 -14.30 8.65
CA PRO A 253 -6.60 -14.71 8.53
C PRO A 253 -7.53 -13.48 8.46
N GLU A 254 -8.77 -13.67 8.01
CA GLU A 254 -9.79 -12.63 8.13
C GLU A 254 -9.95 -12.18 9.59
N ILE A 255 -10.12 -10.87 9.80
CA ILE A 255 -10.32 -10.27 11.12
C ILE A 255 -11.63 -9.47 11.17
N PRO A 256 -12.31 -9.44 12.33
CA PRO A 256 -13.54 -8.67 12.48
C PRO A 256 -13.27 -7.16 12.44
N TRP A 257 -14.31 -6.40 12.12
CA TRP A 257 -14.24 -4.92 12.10
C TRP A 257 -13.76 -4.33 13.42
N SER A 258 -14.12 -4.93 14.56
CA SER A 258 -13.67 -4.50 15.89
C SER A 258 -12.15 -4.51 16.06
N GLN A 259 -11.45 -5.41 15.36
CA GLN A 259 -9.99 -5.47 15.39
C GLN A 259 -9.37 -4.48 14.41
N ILE A 260 -10.03 -4.23 13.27
CA ILE A 260 -9.57 -3.25 12.26
C ILE A 260 -9.54 -1.83 12.84
N ILE A 261 -10.53 -1.48 13.66
CA ILE A 261 -10.63 -0.15 14.27
C ILE A 261 -9.92 -0.03 15.62
N ASP A 262 -9.26 -1.08 16.11
CA ASP A 262 -8.53 -1.05 17.37
C ASP A 262 -7.16 -0.38 17.18
N PRO A 263 -6.89 0.80 17.77
CA PRO A 263 -5.62 1.50 17.62
C PRO A 263 -4.44 0.78 18.31
N ARG A 264 -4.69 -0.35 18.98
CA ARG A 264 -3.67 -1.21 19.59
C ARG A 264 -3.22 -2.33 18.65
N GLU A 265 -3.83 -2.48 17.48
CA GLU A 265 -3.39 -3.43 16.48
C GLU A 265 -2.37 -2.82 15.51
N PRO A 266 -1.40 -3.60 14.98
CA PRO A 266 -0.41 -3.10 14.02
C PRO A 266 -0.97 -2.73 12.66
N TYR A 267 -2.22 -3.11 12.39
CA TYR A 267 -3.03 -2.59 11.30
C TYR A 267 -4.21 -1.87 11.92
N TRP A 268 -4.38 -0.59 11.60
CA TRP A 268 -5.48 0.23 12.10
C TRP A 268 -6.13 1.00 10.95
N GLY A 269 -7.38 0.67 10.64
CA GLY A 269 -8.20 1.34 9.65
C GLY A 269 -9.30 2.17 10.31
N PHE A 270 -9.44 3.43 9.92
CA PHE A 270 -10.40 4.34 10.54
C PHE A 270 -10.96 5.37 9.54
N ARG A 271 -12.10 5.96 9.89
CA ARG A 271 -12.69 7.09 9.16
C ARG A 271 -12.14 8.38 9.70
N VAL A 272 -11.64 9.24 8.81
CA VAL A 272 -11.06 10.53 9.17
C VAL A 272 -12.15 11.53 9.58
N ASP A 273 -13.35 11.38 9.03
CA ASP A 273 -14.49 12.28 9.20
C ASP A 273 -15.42 11.90 10.37
N MET A 274 -15.11 10.86 11.15
CA MET A 274 -15.93 10.50 12.31
C MET A 274 -15.66 11.40 13.52
N PRO A 275 -16.69 12.05 14.11
CA PRO A 275 -16.54 12.80 15.34
C PRO A 275 -16.17 11.85 16.49
N GLY A 276 -15.15 12.21 17.28
CA GLY A 276 -14.69 11.40 18.39
C GLY A 276 -13.76 10.25 18.00
N LEU A 277 -12.96 10.40 16.93
CA LEU A 277 -11.65 9.75 16.90
C LEU A 277 -11.01 9.95 18.31
N PRO A 278 -10.48 8.89 18.95
CA PRO A 278 -9.76 9.07 20.21
C PRO A 278 -8.65 10.11 20.05
#